data_AF-A0A2H0S6F6-F1
#
_entry.id   AF-A0A2H0S6F6-F1
#
_cell.length_a   1.000
_cell.length_b   1.000
_cell.length_c   1.000
_cell.angle_alpha   90.00
_cell.angle_beta   90.00
_cell.angle_gamma   90.00
#
_symmetry.space_group_name_H-M   'P 1'
#
loop_
_entity.id
_entity.type
_entity.pdbx_description
1 polymer ?
#
loop_
_entity_poly.entity_id
_entity_poly.type
_entity_poly.pdbx_seq_one_letter_code
_entity_poly.pdbx_strand_id
1 'polypeptide(L)'
;MLIGAFCLWHIAAIFSYSIYHVEEVPVLQWISDQRSFFRPYVLTTSQWQRWNLFSPDPLRRVIEVDIEQRIHGQWIRVYTLNEHSISWWQRAPELKTMRRMEDDDKEALRERYLLDYCRTRDIPIGTQLRMIKRWHVIPKHEKIYDTEWWQNWQPDWNEHIDVSVTCTAT
;
A
#
# COMPACT_ATOMS: atom_id res chain seq x y z
N MET A 1 -36.19 9.11 -12.81
CA MET A 1 -35.53 8.27 -13.85
C MET A 1 -34.00 8.31 -13.79
N LEU A 2 -33.36 9.43 -13.45
CA LEU A 2 -31.89 9.55 -13.39
C LEU A 2 -31.21 8.59 -12.40
N ILE A 3 -31.81 8.34 -11.23
CA ILE A 3 -31.25 7.43 -10.21
C ILE A 3 -31.20 5.98 -10.74
N GLY A 4 -32.25 5.51 -11.40
CA GLY A 4 -32.29 4.17 -11.99
C GLY A 4 -31.23 3.98 -13.07
N ALA A 5 -31.10 4.97 -13.97
CA ALA A 5 -30.06 4.97 -15.00
C ALA A 5 -28.64 4.96 -14.40
N PHE A 6 -28.41 5.75 -13.34
CA PHE A 6 -27.14 5.74 -12.62
C PHE A 6 -26.84 4.39 -11.97
N CYS A 7 -27.81 3.76 -11.31
CA CYS A 7 -27.62 2.44 -10.69
C CYS A 7 -27.28 1.37 -11.75
N LEU A 8 -28.01 1.34 -12.87
CA LEU A 8 -27.74 0.40 -13.95
C LEU A 8 -26.37 0.61 -14.58
N TRP A 9 -25.98 1.87 -14.81
CA TRP A 9 -24.64 2.23 -15.27
C TRP A 9 -23.55 1.77 -14.31
N HIS A 10 -23.74 2.01 -13.01
CA HIS A 10 -22.78 1.64 -11.98
C HIS A 10 -22.60 0.12 -11.86
N ILE A 11 -23.71 -0.65 -11.91
CA ILE A 11 -23.68 -2.12 -11.93
C ILE A 11 -22.92 -2.63 -13.17
N ALA A 12 -23.24 -2.09 -14.36
CA ALA A 12 -22.58 -2.47 -15.60
C ALA A 12 -21.07 -2.19 -15.56
N ALA A 13 -20.66 -1.00 -15.07
CA ALA A 13 -19.27 -0.63 -14.96
C ALA A 13 -18.48 -1.54 -13.99
N ILE A 14 -19.08 -1.87 -12.82
CA ILE A 14 -18.46 -2.79 -11.85
C ILE A 14 -18.34 -4.20 -12.44
N PHE A 15 -19.39 -4.69 -13.09
CA PHE A 15 -19.41 -6.02 -13.71
C PHE A 15 -18.31 -6.14 -14.78
N SER A 16 -18.27 -5.21 -15.74
CA SER A 16 -17.24 -5.18 -16.79
C SER A 16 -15.83 -5.06 -16.24
N TYR A 17 -15.63 -4.35 -15.12
CA TYR A 17 -14.32 -4.23 -14.47
C TYR A 17 -13.90 -5.50 -13.71
N SER A 18 -14.85 -6.29 -13.24
CA SER A 18 -14.61 -7.49 -12.41
C SER A 18 -14.38 -8.76 -13.22
N ILE A 19 -14.77 -8.76 -14.50
CA ILE A 19 -14.48 -9.84 -15.45
C ILE A 19 -12.98 -9.84 -15.75
N TYR A 20 -12.30 -10.92 -15.38
CA TYR A 20 -10.88 -11.14 -15.62
C TYR A 20 -10.65 -12.63 -15.96
N HIS A 21 -9.74 -12.91 -16.90
CA HIS A 21 -9.41 -14.27 -17.37
C HIS A 21 -10.59 -15.03 -18.01
N VAL A 22 -11.23 -14.41 -19.01
CA VAL A 22 -12.40 -15.02 -19.68
C VAL A 22 -12.14 -15.16 -21.17
N GLU A 23 -11.13 -15.96 -21.49
CA GLU A 23 -10.61 -16.16 -22.85
C GLU A 23 -11.50 -17.09 -23.69
N GLU A 24 -12.39 -17.86 -23.05
CA GLU A 24 -13.17 -18.94 -23.70
C GLU A 24 -14.61 -18.55 -24.05
N VAL A 25 -15.10 -17.37 -23.62
CA VAL A 25 -16.48 -16.92 -23.87
C VAL A 25 -16.46 -15.60 -24.64
N PRO A 26 -16.81 -15.58 -25.94
CA PRO A 26 -16.67 -14.40 -26.78
C PRO A 26 -17.38 -13.14 -26.26
N VAL A 27 -18.55 -13.32 -25.65
CA VAL A 27 -19.32 -12.20 -25.07
C VAL A 27 -18.59 -11.61 -23.85
N LEU A 28 -18.00 -12.45 -23.00
CA LEU A 28 -17.29 -11.98 -21.81
C LEU A 28 -15.93 -11.38 -22.16
N GLN A 29 -15.26 -11.90 -23.20
CA GLN A 29 -14.05 -11.30 -23.75
C GLN A 29 -14.33 -9.89 -24.29
N TRP A 30 -15.40 -9.71 -25.09
CA TRP A 30 -15.79 -8.39 -25.59
C TRP A 30 -16.07 -7.39 -24.45
N ILE A 31 -16.75 -7.83 -23.38
CA ILE A 31 -16.98 -7.00 -22.18
C ILE A 31 -15.66 -6.66 -21.47
N SER A 32 -14.74 -7.62 -21.35
CA SER A 32 -13.41 -7.44 -20.77
C SER A 32 -12.57 -6.43 -21.58
N ASP A 33 -12.69 -6.42 -22.91
CA ASP A 33 -11.97 -5.46 -23.76
C ASP A 33 -12.44 -4.00 -23.51
N GLN A 34 -13.71 -3.81 -23.14
CA GLN A 34 -14.25 -2.49 -22.76
C GLN A 34 -13.81 -2.03 -21.36
N ARG A 35 -13.05 -2.85 -20.61
CA ARG A 35 -12.60 -2.51 -19.26
C ARG A 35 -11.80 -1.21 -19.20
N SER A 36 -11.01 -0.92 -20.23
CA SER A 36 -10.22 0.32 -20.32
C SER A 36 -11.10 1.58 -20.22
N PHE A 37 -12.31 1.54 -20.77
CA PHE A 37 -13.28 2.62 -20.75
C PHE A 37 -13.90 2.85 -19.36
N PHE A 38 -14.26 1.77 -18.66
CA PHE A 38 -14.87 1.86 -17.32
C PHE A 38 -13.84 2.03 -16.19
N ARG A 39 -12.57 1.69 -16.43
CA ARG A 39 -11.51 1.68 -15.41
C ARG A 39 -11.35 3.02 -14.68
N PRO A 40 -11.31 4.20 -15.33
CA PRO A 40 -11.18 5.48 -14.62
C PRO A 40 -12.37 5.74 -13.69
N TYR A 41 -13.60 5.52 -14.17
CA TYR A 41 -14.82 5.66 -13.39
C TYR A 41 -14.80 4.74 -12.17
N VAL A 42 -14.59 3.43 -12.39
CA VAL A 42 -14.59 2.44 -11.32
C VAL A 42 -13.46 2.70 -10.32
N LEU A 43 -12.23 3.01 -10.75
CA LEU A 43 -11.13 3.32 -9.82
C LEU A 43 -11.39 4.58 -8.99
N THR A 44 -12.18 5.52 -9.50
CA THR A 44 -12.55 6.74 -8.77
C THR A 44 -13.70 6.49 -7.79
N THR A 45 -14.68 5.66 -8.16
CA THR A 45 -15.89 5.42 -7.34
C THR A 45 -15.81 4.19 -6.42
N SER A 46 -15.03 3.17 -6.77
CA SER A 46 -14.97 1.88 -6.05
C SER A 46 -14.05 1.88 -4.82
N GLN A 47 -13.28 2.94 -4.58
CA GLN A 47 -12.44 3.02 -3.38
C GLN A 47 -13.28 3.01 -2.09
N TRP A 48 -14.54 3.46 -2.16
CA TRP A 48 -15.45 3.50 -1.01
C TRP A 48 -16.17 2.17 -0.72
N GLN A 49 -16.37 1.32 -1.73
CA GLN A 49 -17.21 0.12 -1.58
C GLN A 49 -16.46 -1.13 -1.08
N ARG A 50 -15.12 -1.13 -1.14
CA ARG A 50 -14.33 -2.29 -0.71
C ARG A 50 -13.88 -2.26 0.75
N TRP A 51 -13.90 -1.11 1.43
CA TRP A 51 -13.31 -1.02 2.76
C TRP A 51 -14.21 -1.63 3.85
N ASN A 52 -15.52 -1.35 3.82
CA ASN A 52 -16.42 -1.81 4.89
C ASN A 52 -16.92 -3.25 4.72
N LEU A 53 -16.87 -3.82 3.50
CA LEU A 53 -17.43 -5.16 3.23
C LEU A 53 -16.43 -6.31 3.47
N PHE A 54 -15.12 -6.01 3.54
CA PHE A 54 -14.05 -7.03 3.58
C PHE A 54 -13.11 -6.96 4.80
N SER A 55 -13.28 -5.98 5.71
CA SER A 55 -12.57 -5.96 7.00
C SER A 55 -13.57 -5.73 8.14
N PRO A 56 -14.12 -6.79 8.75
CA PRO A 56 -15.01 -6.67 9.92
C PRO A 56 -14.30 -6.15 11.18
N ASP A 57 -12.99 -5.95 11.13
CA ASP A 57 -12.20 -5.15 12.08
C ASP A 57 -11.33 -4.22 11.21
N PRO A 58 -11.55 -2.89 11.18
CA PRO A 58 -10.65 -2.00 10.46
C PRO A 58 -9.24 -2.29 10.94
N LEU A 59 -8.28 -2.40 10.03
CA LEU A 59 -6.87 -2.58 10.39
C LEU A 59 -6.47 -1.42 11.32
N ARG A 60 -6.48 -1.67 12.63
CA ARG A 60 -6.07 -0.73 13.67
C ARG A 60 -4.55 -0.57 13.71
N ARG A 61 -3.83 -1.42 12.99
CA ARG A 61 -2.38 -1.38 12.89
C ARG A 61 -1.95 -0.41 11.79
N VAL A 62 -1.26 0.66 12.18
CA VAL A 62 -0.56 1.55 11.26
C VAL A 62 0.87 1.02 11.11
N ILE A 63 1.36 0.94 9.88
CA ILE A 63 2.67 0.38 9.55
C ILE A 63 3.44 1.43 8.76
N GLU A 64 4.69 1.63 9.15
CA GLU A 64 5.69 2.39 8.40
C GLU A 64 6.88 1.48 8.11
N VAL A 65 7.58 1.76 7.01
CA VAL A 65 8.83 1.07 6.67
C VAL A 65 9.94 2.10 6.58
N ASP A 66 10.89 2.02 7.50
CA ASP A 66 12.07 2.87 7.50
C ASP A 66 13.21 2.20 6.74
N ILE A 67 13.91 2.98 5.92
CA ILE A 67 15.16 2.59 5.30
C ILE A 67 16.27 3.34 6.02
N GLU A 68 17.21 2.59 6.57
CA GLU A 68 18.38 3.13 7.21
C GLU A 68 19.64 2.81 6.42
N GLN A 69 20.53 3.79 6.36
CA GLN A 69 21.83 3.68 5.71
C GLN A 69 22.93 3.66 6.76
N ARG A 70 23.94 2.81 6.55
CA ARG A 70 25.14 2.83 7.40
C ARG A 70 26.11 3.90 6.92
N ILE A 71 26.26 4.97 7.69
CA ILE A 71 27.13 6.11 7.40
C ILE A 71 28.07 6.31 8.60
N HIS A 72 29.38 6.33 8.35
CA HIS A 72 30.41 6.44 9.40
C HIS A 72 30.24 5.45 10.57
N GLY A 73 29.77 4.23 10.28
CA GLY A 73 29.58 3.18 11.27
C GLY A 73 28.25 3.24 12.04
N GLN A 74 27.47 4.32 11.88
CA GLN A 74 26.15 4.47 12.49
C GLN A 74 25.03 4.23 11.48
N TRP A 75 23.90 3.70 11.97
CA TRP A 75 22.69 3.58 11.17
C TRP A 75 21.91 4.88 11.26
N ILE A 76 21.61 5.47 10.11
CA ILE A 76 20.89 6.73 9.99
C ILE A 76 19.66 6.48 9.13
N ARG A 77 18.48 6.87 9.62
CA ARG A 77 17.23 6.83 8.86
C ARG A 77 17.29 7.83 7.71
N VAL A 78 17.28 7.30 6.49
CA VAL A 78 17.36 8.12 5.26
C VAL A 78 16.01 8.28 4.59
N TYR A 79 15.07 7.37 4.83
CA TYR A 79 13.74 7.43 4.25
C TYR A 79 12.72 6.67 5.11
N THR A 80 11.50 7.19 5.17
CA THR A 80 10.35 6.55 5.81
C THR A 80 9.27 6.40 4.75
N LEU A 81 8.83 5.18 4.48
CA LEU A 81 7.72 4.87 3.59
C LEU A 81 6.41 4.92 4.38
N ASN A 82 5.61 5.95 4.13
CA ASN A 82 4.28 6.14 4.70
C ASN A 82 3.39 6.96 3.74
N GLU A 83 2.13 7.19 4.10
CA GLU A 83 1.16 7.94 3.28
C GLU A 83 1.56 9.40 3.02
N HIS A 84 2.44 9.95 3.86
CA HIS A 84 2.90 11.33 3.79
C HIS A 84 4.14 11.50 2.90
N SER A 85 5.03 10.50 2.85
CA SER A 85 6.25 10.54 2.05
C SER A 85 6.04 10.19 0.58
N ILE A 86 4.95 9.48 0.25
CA ILE A 86 4.65 9.03 -1.11
C ILE A 86 3.74 10.04 -1.82
N SER A 87 4.09 10.34 -3.08
CA SER A 87 3.27 11.17 -3.98
C SER A 87 1.87 10.57 -4.20
N TRP A 88 0.85 11.42 -4.34
CA TRP A 88 -0.55 10.95 -4.34
C TRP A 88 -0.86 9.91 -5.43
N TRP A 89 -0.21 9.99 -6.59
CA TRP A 89 -0.37 9.05 -7.70
C TRP A 89 0.37 7.71 -7.47
N GLN A 90 1.42 7.69 -6.66
CA GLN A 90 2.18 6.50 -6.29
C GLN A 90 1.69 5.83 -5.00
N ARG A 91 0.83 6.48 -4.21
CA ARG A 91 0.32 5.93 -2.94
C ARG A 91 -0.26 4.53 -3.09
N ALA A 92 -1.14 4.33 -4.06
CA ALA A 92 -1.81 3.05 -4.24
C ALA A 92 -0.83 1.89 -4.56
N PRO A 93 0.10 2.00 -5.54
CA PRO A 93 1.06 0.94 -5.79
C PRO A 93 2.06 0.77 -4.64
N GLU A 94 2.63 1.84 -4.09
CA GLU A 94 3.64 1.75 -3.02
C GLU A 94 3.08 1.14 -1.74
N LEU A 95 1.92 1.61 -1.26
CA LEU A 95 1.31 1.07 -0.03
C LEU A 95 0.84 -0.38 -0.21
N LYS A 96 0.46 -0.78 -1.43
CA LYS A 96 0.17 -2.19 -1.73
C LYS A 96 1.43 -3.05 -1.70
N THR A 97 2.54 -2.55 -2.24
CA THR A 97 3.83 -3.23 -2.17
C THR A 97 4.28 -3.35 -0.71
N MET A 98 4.17 -2.27 0.08
CA MET A 98 4.42 -2.28 1.52
C MET A 98 3.59 -3.35 2.24
N ARG A 99 2.28 -3.44 1.93
CA ARG A 99 1.42 -4.48 2.51
C ARG A 99 1.88 -5.89 2.14
N ARG A 100 2.27 -6.12 0.89
CA ARG A 100 2.78 -7.42 0.42
C ARG A 100 4.12 -7.78 1.05
N MET A 101 4.99 -6.79 1.32
CA MET A 101 6.25 -7.02 2.03
C MET A 101 6.05 -7.47 3.47
N GLU A 102 4.86 -7.24 4.05
CA GLU A 102 4.54 -7.67 5.41
C GLU A 102 4.27 -9.18 5.53
N ASP A 103 4.02 -9.87 4.42
CA ASP A 103 3.77 -11.31 4.43
C ASP A 103 5.10 -12.05 4.73
N ASP A 104 5.07 -13.01 5.66
CA ASP A 104 6.28 -13.65 6.23
C ASP A 104 7.20 -14.29 5.16
N ASP A 105 6.65 -14.70 4.02
CA ASP A 105 7.36 -15.38 2.93
C ASP A 105 7.94 -14.45 1.86
N LYS A 106 7.95 -13.12 2.08
CA LYS A 106 8.34 -12.12 1.06
C LYS A 106 9.69 -11.46 1.30
N GLU A 107 10.67 -12.17 1.86
CA GLU A 107 12.03 -11.64 2.06
C GLU A 107 12.67 -11.16 0.75
N ALA A 108 12.60 -11.97 -0.32
CA ALA A 108 13.13 -11.59 -1.63
C ALA A 108 12.49 -10.31 -2.22
N LEU A 109 11.21 -10.04 -1.91
CA LEU A 109 10.56 -8.78 -2.31
C LEU A 109 11.15 -7.59 -1.55
N ARG A 110 11.41 -7.74 -0.26
CA ARG A 110 12.01 -6.71 0.60
C ARG A 110 13.44 -6.40 0.18
N GLU A 111 14.24 -7.43 -0.09
CA GLU A 111 15.59 -7.27 -0.66
C GLU A 111 15.54 -6.56 -2.01
N ARG A 112 14.66 -7.00 -2.92
CA ARG A 112 14.51 -6.36 -4.23
C ARG A 112 14.09 -4.90 -4.10
N TYR A 113 13.23 -4.58 -3.14
CA TYR A 113 12.83 -3.20 -2.86
C TYR A 113 14.01 -2.36 -2.42
N LEU A 114 14.86 -2.84 -1.50
CA LEU A 114 16.06 -2.12 -1.08
C LEU A 114 17.09 -1.98 -2.22
N LEU A 115 17.26 -3.00 -3.05
CA LEU A 115 18.15 -2.92 -4.22
C LEU A 115 17.63 -1.91 -5.26
N ASP A 116 16.32 -1.87 -5.49
CA ASP A 116 15.71 -0.86 -6.35
C ASP A 116 15.83 0.54 -5.75
N TYR A 117 15.74 0.65 -4.43
CA TYR A 117 16.00 1.89 -3.71
C TYR A 117 17.45 2.37 -3.89
N CYS A 118 18.44 1.48 -3.77
CA CYS A 118 19.85 1.80 -4.07
C CYS A 118 19.98 2.40 -5.48
N ARG A 119 19.33 1.78 -6.47
CA ARG A 119 19.40 2.19 -7.88
C ARG A 119 18.69 3.52 -8.15
N THR A 120 17.48 3.69 -7.63
CA THR A 120 16.64 4.87 -7.90
C THR A 120 17.13 6.13 -7.18
N ARG A 121 17.93 5.97 -6.12
CA ARG A 121 18.49 7.07 -5.33
C ARG A 121 19.99 7.27 -5.54
N ASP A 122 20.59 6.60 -6.53
CA ASP A 122 22.02 6.64 -6.84
C ASP A 122 22.91 6.43 -5.60
N ILE A 123 22.53 5.48 -4.73
CA ILE A 123 23.26 5.19 -3.51
C ILE A 123 24.61 4.54 -3.87
N PRO A 124 25.74 4.97 -3.30
CA PRO A 124 27.05 4.41 -3.63
C PRO A 124 27.13 2.90 -3.41
N ILE A 125 27.78 2.19 -4.34
CA ILE A 125 28.05 0.75 -4.24
C ILE A 125 28.83 0.46 -2.95
N GLY A 126 28.51 -0.66 -2.30
CA GLY A 126 29.11 -1.05 -1.02
C GLY A 126 28.43 -0.43 0.20
N THR A 127 27.48 0.49 0.01
CA THR A 127 26.66 1.02 1.10
C THR A 127 25.75 -0.07 1.67
N GLN A 128 25.75 -0.21 3.00
CA GLN A 128 24.81 -1.10 3.70
C GLN A 128 23.49 -0.36 3.95
N LEU A 129 22.39 -0.97 3.53
CA LEU A 129 21.03 -0.53 3.83
C LEU A 129 20.33 -1.58 4.67
N ARG A 130 19.46 -1.14 5.57
CA ARG A 130 18.53 -2.03 6.27
C ARG A 130 17.12 -1.47 6.26
N MET A 131 16.16 -2.37 6.21
CA MET A 131 14.75 -2.07 6.33
C MET A 131 14.32 -2.32 7.79
N ILE A 132 13.62 -1.35 8.37
CA ILE A 132 13.00 -1.45 9.69
C ILE A 132 11.50 -1.33 9.51
N LYS A 133 10.78 -2.37 9.91
CA LYS A 133 9.33 -2.32 10.02
C LYS A 133 8.96 -1.67 11.34
N ARG A 134 8.11 -0.64 11.28
CA ARG A 134 7.59 0.03 12.47
C ARG A 134 6.08 0.00 12.46
N TRP A 135 5.47 -0.26 13.61
CA TRP A 135 4.01 -0.28 13.70
C TRP A 135 3.52 0.13 15.07
N HIS A 136 2.32 0.68 15.09
CA HIS A 136 1.56 0.87 16.31
C HIS A 136 0.12 0.44 16.07
N VAL A 137 -0.60 0.18 17.16
CA VAL A 137 -2.01 -0.22 17.11
C VAL A 137 -2.84 0.89 17.71
N ILE A 138 -3.79 1.41 16.92
CA ILE A 138 -4.79 2.36 17.39
C ILE A 138 -5.61 1.69 18.49
N PRO A 139 -5.65 2.27 19.70
CA PRO A 139 -6.34 1.67 20.82
C PRO A 139 -7.83 1.52 20.54
N LYS A 140 -8.39 0.39 20.97
CA LYS A 140 -9.85 0.17 20.95
C LYS A 140 -10.40 0.61 22.29
N HIS A 141 -11.19 1.68 22.25
CA HIS A 141 -11.83 2.23 23.42
C HIS A 141 -13.29 1.78 23.51
N GLU A 142 -13.76 1.53 24.73
CA GLU A 142 -15.19 1.27 24.99
C GLU A 142 -16.03 2.56 24.95
N LYS A 143 -15.39 3.72 25.12
CA LYS A 143 -16.01 5.04 25.12
C LYS A 143 -15.43 5.89 24.00
N ILE A 144 -16.24 6.83 23.51
CA ILE A 144 -15.81 7.81 22.50
C ILE A 144 -14.98 8.87 23.22
N TYR A 145 -13.74 9.06 22.78
CA TYR A 145 -12.87 10.15 23.21
C TYR A 145 -13.08 11.38 22.33
N ASP A 146 -12.88 12.56 22.91
CA ASP A 146 -12.97 13.83 22.21
C ASP A 146 -11.72 14.11 21.34
N THR A 147 -11.79 15.19 20.55
CA THR A 147 -10.70 15.58 19.65
C THR A 147 -9.43 15.96 20.39
N GLU A 148 -9.55 16.56 21.59
CA GLU A 148 -8.40 16.96 22.41
C GLU A 148 -7.58 15.74 22.84
N TRP A 149 -8.24 14.66 23.25
CA TRP A 149 -7.55 13.42 23.57
C TRP A 149 -6.77 12.88 22.36
N TRP A 150 -7.38 12.82 21.18
CA TRP A 150 -6.72 12.32 19.96
C TRP A 150 -5.53 13.17 19.51
N GLN A 151 -5.57 14.49 19.73
CA GLN A 151 -4.46 15.38 19.40
C GLN A 151 -3.26 15.19 20.34
N ASN A 152 -3.52 14.81 21.59
CA ASN A 152 -2.49 14.59 22.61
C ASN A 152 -2.03 13.13 22.71
N TRP A 153 -2.78 12.20 22.11
CA TRP A 153 -2.43 10.79 22.09
C TRP A 153 -1.12 10.57 21.32
N GLN A 154 -0.18 9.89 21.96
CA GLN A 154 1.07 9.46 21.33
C GLN A 154 1.04 7.95 21.06
N PRO A 155 1.26 7.52 19.81
CA PRO A 155 1.33 6.11 19.49
C PRO A 155 2.55 5.44 20.13
N ASP A 156 2.34 4.24 20.67
CA ASP A 156 3.40 3.35 21.13
C ASP A 156 3.95 2.55 19.94
N TRP A 157 5.13 2.95 19.45
CA TRP A 157 5.75 2.37 18.27
C TRP A 157 6.58 1.13 18.62
N ASN A 158 6.28 0.05 17.93
CA ASN A 158 7.08 -1.16 17.90
C ASN A 158 7.98 -1.12 16.67
N GLU A 159 9.21 -1.62 16.80
CA GLU A 159 10.18 -1.66 15.70
C GLU A 159 10.78 -3.06 15.54
N HIS A 160 11.02 -3.48 14.30
CA HIS A 160 11.67 -4.73 13.96
C HIS A 160 12.61 -4.52 12.78
N ILE A 161 13.88 -4.92 12.93
CA ILE A 161 14.84 -4.95 11.82
C ILE A 161 14.45 -6.15 10.95
N ASP A 162 14.11 -5.87 9.70
CA ASP A 162 13.45 -6.83 8.84
C ASP A 162 14.44 -7.51 7.89
N VAL A 163 15.11 -6.72 7.04
CA VAL A 163 16.14 -7.22 6.12
C VAL A 163 17.28 -6.23 5.97
N SER A 164 18.47 -6.71 5.66
CA SER A 164 19.66 -5.89 5.40
C SER A 164 20.32 -6.31 4.09
N VAL A 165 20.66 -5.34 3.25
CA VAL A 165 21.36 -5.58 1.98
C VAL A 165 22.56 -4.66 1.86
N THR A 166 23.50 -5.06 1.00
CA THR A 166 24.59 -4.17 0.56
C THR A 166 24.31 -3.79 -0.89
N CYS A 167 24.33 -2.50 -1.21
CA CYS A 167 24.13 -2.04 -2.58
C CYS A 167 25.23 -2.61 -3.48
N THR A 168 24.85 -3.37 -4.51
CA THR A 168 25.76 -3.96 -5.50
C THR A 168 25.66 -3.21 -6.83
N ALA A 169 26.69 -3.33 -7.66
CA ALA A 169 26.58 -2.94 -9.07
C ALA A 169 25.59 -3.90 -9.73
N THR A 170 24.44 -3.38 -10.18
CA THR A 170 23.52 -4.11 -11.06
C THR A 170 24.08 -4.23 -12.46
#